data_AF-A0AAP7FJI7-F1
#
_entry.id   AF-A0AAP7FJI7-F1
#
_cell.length_a   1.000
_cell.length_b   1.000
_cell.length_c   1.000
_cell.angle_alpha   90.00
_cell.angle_beta   90.00
_cell.angle_gamma   90.00
#
_symmetry.space_group_name_H-M   'P 1'
#
loop_
_entity.id
_entity.type
_entity.pdbx_description
1 polymer ?
#
loop_
_entity_poly.entity_id
_entity_poly.type
_entity_poly.pdbx_seq_one_letter_code
_entity_poly.pdbx_strand_id
1 'polypeptide(L)'
;MPGSRLVKLIKKVIVDRGLPDRAIADVMGITVIYWNSLANGNRQIRSLGKEKLSLVADFLGLPLIQVYNLADFFTPEDFVYKKDLDEQLWLSIEKMGSDPTWVGYIPKQEEWDQTPLAVRMTMVLLYEQLSGRQLLAKAEIELPHLKGSPTA
;
A
#
# COMPACT_ATOMS: atom_id res chain seq x y z
N MET A 1 14.01 -0.75 -6.40
CA MET A 1 13.23 -1.30 -7.53
C MET A 1 11.77 -1.44 -7.12
N PRO A 2 10.81 -1.19 -8.03
CA PRO A 2 9.39 -1.48 -7.80
C PRO A 2 9.17 -2.93 -7.40
N GLY A 3 8.30 -3.16 -6.41
CA GLY A 3 7.96 -4.45 -5.83
C GLY A 3 9.06 -5.08 -4.97
N SER A 4 10.09 -4.31 -4.59
CA SER A 4 11.17 -4.81 -3.72
C SER A 4 10.70 -5.26 -2.35
N ARG A 5 9.61 -4.68 -1.83
CA ARG A 5 9.00 -5.06 -0.55
C ARG A 5 8.49 -6.51 -0.61
N LEU A 6 7.73 -6.85 -1.66
CA LEU A 6 7.28 -8.22 -1.88
C LEU A 6 8.45 -9.20 -2.04
N VAL A 7 9.44 -8.87 -2.86
CA VAL A 7 10.62 -9.73 -3.08
C VAL A 7 11.37 -10.00 -1.77
N LYS A 8 11.59 -8.97 -0.94
CA LYS A 8 12.26 -9.10 0.36
C LYS A 8 11.46 -9.99 1.31
N LEU A 9 10.14 -9.82 1.36
CA LEU A 9 9.27 -10.63 2.20
C LEU A 9 9.28 -12.11 1.78
N ILE A 10 9.19 -12.39 0.48
CA ILE A 10 9.30 -13.74 -0.06
C ILE A 10 10.63 -14.39 0.37
N LYS A 11 11.76 -13.70 0.15
CA LYS A 11 13.08 -14.21 0.54
C LYS A 11 13.18 -14.48 2.03
N LYS A 12 12.64 -13.57 2.85
CA LYS A 12 12.57 -13.76 4.30
C LYS A 12 11.78 -15.00 4.67
N VAL A 13 10.58 -15.19 4.11
CA VAL A 13 9.73 -16.36 4.40
C VAL A 13 10.39 -17.67 3.94
N ILE A 14 11.12 -17.68 2.83
CA ILE A 14 11.90 -18.85 2.39
C ILE A 14 12.94 -19.22 3.45
N VAL A 15 13.73 -18.24 3.91
CA VAL A 15 14.76 -18.44 4.94
C VAL A 15 14.14 -18.89 6.26
N ASP A 16 13.09 -18.20 6.72
CA ASP A 16 12.43 -18.47 7.99
C ASP A 16 11.80 -19.88 8.03
N ARG A 17 11.36 -20.40 6.87
CA ARG A 17 10.80 -21.74 6.73
C ARG A 17 11.83 -22.82 6.36
N GLY A 18 13.11 -22.47 6.23
CA GLY A 18 14.17 -23.41 5.81
C GLY A 18 13.94 -24.00 4.42
N LEU A 19 13.29 -23.27 3.53
CA LEU A 19 12.98 -23.71 2.17
C LEU A 19 14.16 -23.43 1.23
N PRO A 20 14.33 -24.22 0.15
CA PRO A 20 15.32 -23.89 -0.87
C PRO A 20 14.90 -22.65 -1.65
N ASP A 21 15.85 -21.85 -2.13
CA ASP A 21 15.60 -20.62 -2.90
C ASP A 21 14.67 -20.82 -4.11
N ARG A 22 14.69 -22.01 -4.71
CA ARG A 22 13.81 -22.38 -5.84
C ARG A 22 12.34 -22.56 -5.46
N ALA A 23 12.01 -22.71 -4.18
CA ALA A 23 10.68 -23.10 -3.73
C ALA A 23 9.58 -22.14 -4.23
N ILE A 24 9.85 -20.84 -4.26
CA ILE A 24 8.87 -19.88 -4.77
C ILE A 24 8.69 -19.97 -6.29
N ALA A 25 9.72 -20.35 -7.04
CA ALA A 25 9.61 -20.57 -8.47
C ALA A 25 8.68 -21.76 -8.76
N ASP A 26 8.82 -22.84 -7.97
CA ASP A 26 7.95 -24.01 -8.04
C ASP A 26 6.51 -23.65 -7.67
N VAL A 27 6.30 -22.89 -6.59
CA VAL A 27 4.97 -22.39 -6.17
C VAL A 27 4.30 -21.58 -7.27
N MET A 28 5.03 -20.68 -7.93
CA MET A 28 4.48 -19.82 -8.97
C MET A 28 4.37 -20.49 -10.35
N GLY A 29 4.84 -21.72 -10.51
CA GLY A 29 4.92 -22.40 -11.80
C GLY A 29 5.79 -21.66 -12.81
N ILE A 30 6.93 -21.10 -12.37
CA ILE A 30 7.87 -20.37 -13.22
C ILE A 30 9.26 -21.00 -13.16
N THR A 31 10.12 -20.67 -14.12
CA THR A 31 11.52 -21.08 -14.07
C THR A 31 12.28 -20.31 -12.98
N VAL A 32 13.29 -20.93 -12.38
CA VAL A 32 14.21 -20.28 -11.44
C VAL A 32 14.90 -19.07 -12.07
N ILE A 33 15.20 -19.12 -13.37
CA ILE A 33 15.76 -17.99 -14.13
C ILE A 33 14.77 -16.81 -14.15
N TYR A 34 13.48 -17.07 -14.37
CA TYR A 34 12.45 -16.03 -14.34
C TYR A 34 12.31 -15.43 -12.93
N TRP A 35 12.33 -16.25 -11.89
CA TRP A 35 12.36 -15.77 -10.50
C TRP A 35 13.58 -14.88 -10.22
N ASN A 36 14.79 -15.30 -10.59
CA ASN A 36 15.99 -14.52 -10.40
C ASN A 36 15.93 -13.18 -11.14
N SER A 37 15.34 -13.17 -12.34
CA SER A 37 15.09 -11.95 -13.11
C SER A 37 14.16 -10.98 -12.36
N LEU A 38 13.09 -11.48 -11.73
CA LEU A 38 12.20 -10.68 -10.88
C LEU A 38 12.89 -10.20 -9.60
N ALA A 39 13.58 -11.11 -8.92
CA ALA A 39 14.21 -10.88 -7.62
C ALA A 39 15.38 -9.88 -7.68
N ASN A 40 16.00 -9.74 -8.85
CA ASN A 40 17.07 -8.76 -9.11
C ASN A 40 16.54 -7.48 -9.78
N GLY A 41 15.24 -7.40 -10.08
CA GLY A 41 14.61 -6.22 -10.67
C GLY A 41 14.77 -6.08 -12.18
N ASN A 42 15.34 -7.07 -12.86
CA ASN A 42 15.42 -7.12 -14.33
C ASN A 42 14.01 -7.29 -14.96
N ARG A 43 13.08 -7.89 -14.21
CA ARG A 43 11.64 -7.91 -14.50
C ARG A 43 10.87 -7.36 -13.32
N GLN A 44 9.73 -6.75 -13.58
CA GLN A 44 8.90 -6.16 -12.53
C GLN A 44 7.97 -7.23 -11.95
N ILE A 45 8.00 -7.43 -10.63
CA ILE A 45 7.12 -8.42 -9.97
C ILE A 45 5.63 -8.09 -10.13
N ARG A 46 5.28 -6.81 -10.30
CA ARG A 46 3.91 -6.39 -10.63
C ARG A 46 3.42 -6.85 -12.02
N SER A 47 4.31 -7.32 -12.90
CA SER A 47 3.88 -7.88 -14.19
C SER A 47 3.39 -9.32 -14.09
N LEU A 48 3.46 -9.93 -12.90
CA LEU A 48 2.81 -11.21 -12.64
C LEU A 48 1.29 -11.03 -12.69
N GLY A 49 0.61 -11.95 -13.38
CA GLY A 49 -0.85 -11.99 -13.41
C GLY A 49 -1.44 -12.36 -12.05
N LYS A 50 -2.75 -12.08 -11.88
CA LYS A 50 -3.52 -12.37 -10.67
C LYS A 50 -3.34 -13.80 -10.16
N GLU A 51 -3.33 -14.78 -11.07
CA GLU A 51 -3.12 -16.19 -10.75
C GLU A 51 -1.85 -16.41 -9.93
N LYS A 52 -0.71 -15.90 -10.41
CA LYS A 52 0.59 -16.06 -9.72
C LYS A 52 0.67 -15.26 -8.44
N LEU A 53 0.09 -14.05 -8.41
CA LEU A 53 0.05 -13.25 -7.18
C LEU A 53 -0.86 -13.86 -6.11
N SER A 54 -1.89 -14.62 -6.50
CA SER A 54 -2.70 -15.42 -5.56
C SER A 54 -1.88 -16.54 -4.94
N LEU A 55 -1.09 -17.26 -5.74
CA LEU A 55 -0.19 -18.30 -5.21
C LEU A 55 0.85 -17.73 -4.24
N VAL A 56 1.35 -16.53 -4.52
CA VAL A 56 2.23 -15.80 -3.60
C VAL A 56 1.48 -15.40 -2.31
N ALA A 57 0.22 -15.01 -2.41
CA ALA A 57 -0.61 -14.68 -1.26
C ALA A 57 -0.81 -15.89 -0.33
N ASP A 58 -1.16 -17.04 -0.92
CA ASP A 58 -1.30 -18.31 -0.20
C ASP A 58 0.03 -18.74 0.43
N PHE A 59 1.13 -18.63 -0.33
CA PHE A 59 2.47 -18.92 0.19
C PHE A 59 2.84 -18.05 1.38
N LEU A 60 2.54 -16.74 1.34
CA LEU A 60 2.87 -15.81 2.41
C LEU A 60 1.86 -15.83 3.57
N GLY A 61 0.69 -16.43 3.39
CA GLY A 61 -0.41 -16.35 4.35
C GLY A 61 -1.00 -14.94 4.46
N LEU A 62 -1.04 -14.20 3.36
CA LEU A 62 -1.52 -12.82 3.30
C LEU A 62 -2.75 -12.69 2.40
N PRO A 63 -3.67 -11.75 2.66
CA PRO A 63 -4.68 -11.37 1.68
C PRO A 63 -4.05 -10.90 0.36
N LEU A 64 -4.65 -11.29 -0.77
CA LEU A 64 -4.14 -10.92 -2.11
C LEU A 64 -3.95 -9.41 -2.30
N ILE A 65 -4.82 -8.58 -1.71
CA ILE A 65 -4.68 -7.11 -1.77
C ILE A 65 -3.38 -6.61 -1.12
N GLN A 66 -2.92 -7.26 -0.05
CA GLN A 66 -1.63 -6.91 0.57
C GLN A 66 -0.46 -7.30 -0.32
N VAL A 67 -0.56 -8.41 -1.04
CA VAL A 67 0.46 -8.80 -2.04
C VAL A 67 0.52 -7.79 -3.18
N TYR A 68 -0.62 -7.32 -3.69
CA TYR A 68 -0.65 -6.24 -4.69
C TYR A 68 0.02 -4.95 -4.19
N ASN A 69 -0.26 -4.57 -2.95
CA ASN A 69 0.38 -3.41 -2.33
C ASN A 69 1.90 -3.57 -2.20
N LEU A 70 2.36 -4.74 -1.76
CA LEU A 70 3.80 -5.03 -1.63
C LEU A 70 4.51 -5.13 -2.99
N ALA A 71 3.76 -5.48 -4.05
CA ALA A 71 4.23 -5.51 -5.43
C ALA A 71 4.32 -4.12 -6.07
N ASP A 72 3.87 -3.06 -5.37
CA ASP A 72 3.70 -1.71 -5.92
C ASP A 72 2.77 -1.71 -7.14
N PHE A 73 1.68 -2.47 -7.07
CA PHE A 73 0.66 -2.54 -8.13
C PHE A 73 -0.24 -1.30 -8.14
N PHE A 74 -0.60 -0.80 -6.95
CA PHE A 74 -1.42 0.38 -6.76
C PHE A 74 -0.58 1.60 -6.40
N THR A 75 -1.03 2.76 -6.81
CA THR A 75 -0.55 4.05 -6.30
C THR A 75 -1.52 4.55 -5.22
N PRO A 76 -1.09 5.47 -4.33
CA PRO A 76 -1.99 6.04 -3.33
C PRO A 76 -3.29 6.63 -3.90
N GLU A 77 -3.24 7.16 -5.12
CA GLU A 77 -4.39 7.70 -5.85
C GLU A 77 -5.46 6.65 -6.21
N ASP A 78 -5.11 5.36 -6.21
CA ASP A 78 -6.06 4.27 -6.48
C ASP A 78 -6.97 3.97 -5.28
N PHE A 79 -6.64 4.50 -4.09
CA PHE A 79 -7.40 4.28 -2.85
C PHE A 79 -8.41 5.38 -2.53
N VAL A 80 -8.46 6.42 -3.36
CA VAL A 80 -9.26 7.62 -3.14
C VAL A 80 -10.17 7.89 -4.33
N TYR A 81 -11.35 8.42 -4.07
CA TYR A 81 -12.26 8.84 -5.15
C TYR A 81 -11.66 10.07 -5.84
N LYS A 82 -11.26 9.93 -7.11
CA LYS A 82 -10.56 11.00 -7.85
C LYS A 82 -11.42 12.22 -8.10
N LYS A 83 -12.74 12.06 -8.16
CA LYS A 83 -13.64 13.19 -8.29
C LYS A 83 -13.51 14.03 -7.02
N ASP A 84 -13.09 15.27 -7.19
CA ASP A 84 -12.93 16.25 -6.13
C ASP A 84 -11.78 15.94 -5.14
N LEU A 85 -10.79 15.09 -5.50
CA LEU A 85 -9.69 14.75 -4.58
C LEU A 85 -8.86 15.98 -4.15
N ASP A 86 -8.45 16.82 -5.10
CA ASP A 86 -7.70 18.03 -4.79
C ASP A 86 -8.52 18.98 -3.89
N GLU A 87 -9.82 19.10 -4.16
CA GLU A 87 -10.76 19.90 -3.36
C GLU A 87 -10.96 19.31 -1.96
N GLN A 88 -11.14 17.99 -1.84
CA GLN A 88 -11.26 17.29 -0.55
C GLN A 88 -9.98 17.41 0.29
N LEU A 89 -8.81 17.27 -0.35
CA LEU A 89 -7.52 17.43 0.32
C LEU A 89 -7.35 18.89 0.80
N TRP A 90 -7.72 19.88 -0.01
CA TRP A 90 -7.71 21.29 0.38
C TRP A 90 -8.66 21.57 1.55
N LEU A 91 -9.93 21.17 1.45
CA LEU A 91 -10.93 21.33 2.51
C LEU A 91 -10.51 20.64 3.82
N SER A 92 -9.77 19.54 3.75
CA SER A 92 -9.25 18.83 4.92
C SER A 92 -8.19 19.64 5.65
N ILE A 93 -7.30 20.31 4.92
CA ILE A 93 -6.26 21.19 5.47
C ILE A 93 -6.85 22.51 5.97
N GLU A 94 -7.83 23.10 5.26
CA GLU A 94 -8.54 24.28 5.79
C GLU A 94 -9.23 23.97 7.12
N LYS A 95 -9.86 22.79 7.25
CA LYS A 95 -10.41 22.32 8.53
C LYS A 95 -9.33 22.16 9.61
N MET A 96 -8.13 21.70 9.26
CA MET A 96 -7.00 21.65 10.20
C MET A 96 -6.60 23.06 10.66
N GLY A 97 -6.75 24.08 9.82
CA GLY A 97 -6.56 25.49 10.20
C GLY A 97 -7.51 26.02 11.27
N SER A 98 -8.62 25.31 11.54
CA SER A 98 -9.49 25.64 12.67
C SER A 98 -8.98 25.09 14.02
N ASP A 99 -7.98 24.21 14.01
CA ASP A 99 -7.33 23.72 15.23
C ASP A 99 -6.21 24.70 15.65
N PRO A 100 -6.30 25.33 16.84
CA PRO A 100 -5.30 26.28 17.32
C PRO A 100 -3.88 25.72 17.40
N THR A 101 -3.73 24.40 17.55
CA THR A 101 -2.44 23.72 17.60
C THR A 101 -1.79 23.67 16.23
N TRP A 102 -2.59 23.56 15.18
CA TRP A 102 -2.14 23.24 13.83
C TRP A 102 -2.18 24.42 12.85
N VAL A 103 -2.95 25.47 13.15
CA VAL A 103 -3.16 26.64 12.29
C VAL A 103 -1.86 27.29 11.79
N GLY A 104 -0.80 27.29 12.61
CA GLY A 104 0.50 27.86 12.24
C GLY A 104 1.31 27.03 11.24
N TYR A 105 0.90 25.78 10.98
CA TYR A 105 1.61 24.84 10.10
C TYR A 105 0.88 24.60 8.77
N ILE A 106 -0.25 25.27 8.56
CA ILE A 106 -1.06 25.12 7.35
C ILE A 106 -0.36 25.81 6.17
N PRO A 107 -0.08 25.10 5.07
CA PRO A 107 0.47 25.71 3.88
C PRO A 107 -0.54 26.67 3.25
N LYS A 108 -0.05 27.70 2.56
CA LYS A 108 -0.91 28.54 1.72
C LYS A 108 -1.36 27.77 0.49
N GLN A 109 -2.47 28.19 -0.13
CA GLN A 109 -3.01 27.54 -1.33
C GLN A 109 -1.99 27.42 -2.46
N GLU A 110 -1.22 28.47 -2.72
CA GLU A 110 -0.17 28.47 -3.76
C GLU A 110 0.94 27.42 -3.49
N GLU A 111 1.32 27.22 -2.23
CA GLU A 111 2.33 26.23 -1.81
C GLU A 111 1.73 24.81 -1.88
N TRP A 112 0.46 24.69 -1.52
CA TRP A 112 -0.29 23.44 -1.58
C TRP A 112 -0.40 22.91 -3.00
N ASP A 113 -0.81 23.74 -3.96
CA ASP A 113 -1.02 23.33 -5.34
C ASP A 113 0.28 22.87 -6.02
N GLN A 114 1.42 23.37 -5.57
CA GLN A 114 2.75 22.95 -6.01
C GLN A 114 3.27 21.69 -5.30
N THR A 115 2.64 21.30 -4.19
CA THR A 115 3.07 20.16 -3.37
C THR A 115 2.68 18.84 -4.07
N PRO A 116 3.61 17.86 -4.19
CA PRO A 116 3.29 16.56 -4.78
C PRO A 116 2.10 15.88 -4.09
N LEU A 117 1.21 15.28 -4.88
CA LEU A 117 -0.03 14.65 -4.38
C LEU A 117 0.22 13.65 -3.25
N ALA A 118 1.27 12.82 -3.36
CA ALA A 118 1.66 11.88 -2.31
C ALA A 118 1.97 12.57 -0.96
N VAL A 119 2.58 13.75 -0.98
CA VAL A 119 2.88 14.53 0.24
C VAL A 119 1.60 15.13 0.81
N ARG A 120 0.76 15.73 -0.05
CA ARG A 120 -0.55 16.27 0.34
C ARG A 120 -1.43 15.21 1.00
N MET A 121 -1.51 14.01 0.40
CA MET A 121 -2.20 12.87 0.99
C MET A 121 -1.59 12.45 2.32
N THR A 122 -0.25 12.37 2.42
CA THR A 122 0.41 12.00 3.67
C THR A 122 0.06 12.96 4.81
N MET A 123 0.05 14.27 4.56
CA MET A 123 -0.32 15.27 5.57
C MET A 123 -1.76 15.09 6.06
N VAL A 124 -2.72 14.96 5.15
CA VAL A 124 -4.14 14.78 5.50
C VAL A 124 -4.36 13.47 6.25
N LEU A 125 -3.76 12.37 5.79
CA LEU A 125 -3.91 11.04 6.41
C LEU A 125 -3.32 11.00 7.83
N LEU A 126 -2.18 11.66 8.08
CA LEU A 126 -1.59 11.76 9.41
C LEU A 126 -2.48 12.57 10.36
N TYR A 127 -3.06 13.67 9.87
CA TYR A 127 -3.96 14.49 10.68
C TYR A 127 -5.30 13.79 10.96
N GLU A 128 -5.87 13.06 10.01
CA GLU A 128 -7.02 12.18 10.25
C GLU A 128 -6.74 11.17 11.36
N GLN A 129 -5.57 10.51 11.31
CA GLN A 129 -5.17 9.52 12.32
C GLN A 129 -5.02 10.15 13.71
N LEU A 130 -4.45 11.36 13.79
CA LEU A 130 -4.27 12.08 15.04
C LEU A 130 -5.60 12.58 15.63
N SER A 131 -6.46 13.14 14.77
CA SER A 131 -7.73 13.76 15.18
C SER A 131 -8.85 12.75 15.41
N GLY A 132 -8.69 11.51 14.93
CA GLY A 132 -9.74 10.47 14.96
C GLY A 132 -10.94 10.77 14.06
N ARG A 133 -10.83 11.78 13.19
CA ARG A 133 -11.89 12.18 12.25
C ARG A 133 -11.58 11.63 10.85
N GLN A 134 -12.60 11.17 10.14
CA GLN A 134 -12.49 10.93 8.71
C GLN A 134 -12.68 12.26 7.96
N LEU A 135 -11.68 12.64 7.18
CA LEU A 135 -11.64 13.85 6.35
C LEU A 135 -11.68 13.51 4.86
N LEU A 136 -11.24 12.31 4.46
CA LEU A 136 -11.32 11.83 3.08
C LEU A 136 -12.36 10.71 2.92
N ALA A 137 -13.10 10.74 1.81
CA ALA A 137 -13.90 9.61 1.37
C ALA A 137 -12.98 8.50 0.83
N LYS A 138 -12.59 7.57 1.70
CA LYS A 138 -11.70 6.46 1.38
C LYS A 138 -12.52 5.27 0.90
N ALA A 139 -11.94 4.45 0.02
CA ALA A 139 -12.50 3.14 -0.24
C ALA A 139 -12.50 2.33 1.08
N GLU A 140 -13.67 1.89 1.53
CA GLU A 140 -13.77 0.92 2.61
C GLU A 140 -13.27 -0.43 2.08
N ILE A 141 -12.01 -0.75 2.39
CA ILE A 141 -11.50 -2.10 2.16
C ILE A 141 -12.01 -2.94 3.32
N GLU A 142 -13.17 -3.59 3.14
CA GLU A 142 -13.61 -4.64 4.04
C GLU A 142 -12.53 -5.73 4.09
N LEU A 143 -11.90 -5.91 5.25
CA LEU A 143 -11.00 -7.02 5.54
C LEU A 143 -11.85 -8.13 6.19
N PRO A 144 -12.18 -9.24 5.48
CA PRO A 144 -13.18 -10.17 5.98
C PRO A 144 -12.80 -10.97 7.25
N HIS A 145 -11.60 -10.82 7.84
CA HIS A 145 -11.14 -11.72 8.92
C HIS A 145 -10.39 -11.05 10.09
N LEU A 146 -10.75 -9.82 10.48
CA LEU A 146 -10.37 -9.25 11.79
C LEU A 146 -11.59 -8.78 12.59
N LYS A 147 -12.75 -9.45 12.43
CA LYS A 147 -13.73 -9.45 13.53
C LYS A 147 -13.18 -10.37 14.60
N GLY A 148 -12.72 -9.77 15.69
CA GLY A 148 -12.22 -10.49 16.86
C GLY A 148 -13.18 -11.59 17.26
N SER A 149 -12.62 -12.75 17.57
CA SER A 149 -13.31 -13.72 18.42
C SER A 149 -13.69 -12.99 19.71
N PRO A 150 -14.98 -12.89 20.08
CA PRO A 150 -15.30 -12.62 21.46
C PRO A 150 -14.92 -13.89 22.23
N THR A 151 -13.78 -13.87 22.91
CA THR A 151 -13.56 -14.82 24.00
C THR A 151 -14.64 -14.59 25.04
N ALA A 152 -15.35 -15.68 25.33
CA ALA A 152 -16.38 -15.83 26.33
C ALA A 152 -15.95 -15.34 27.73
#